data_AF-A0A8D5ZK51-F1
#
_entry.id   AF-A0A8D5ZK51-F1
#
_cell.length_a   1.000
_cell.length_b   1.000
_cell.length_c   1.000
_cell.angle_alpha   90.00
_cell.angle_beta   90.00
_cell.angle_gamma   90.00
#
_symmetry.space_group_name_H-M   'P 1'
#
loop_
_entity.id
_entity.type
_entity.pdbx_description
1 polymer ?
#
loop_
_entity_poly.entity_id
_entity_poly.type
_entity_poly.pdbx_seq_one_letter_code
_entity_poly.pdbx_strand_id
1 'polypeptide(L)'
;MVRVYKYGDYYFAGVSHVIPGYLQDVVFVYKQGNTWTSISAEKFKSNNGSLIQITERIKYATHEDDISKAVSDLKRMGINIEEVEKPPFPLKILEGKKKIQAEFD
;
A
#
# COMPACT_ATOMS: atom_id res chain seq x y z
N MET A 1 -0.95 7.63 11.11
CA MET A 1 0.15 6.95 10.39
C MET A 1 -0.47 5.72 9.78
N VAL A 2 -0.36 5.58 8.46
CA VAL A 2 -0.97 4.48 7.72
C VAL A 2 -0.47 3.12 8.21
N ARG A 3 -1.35 2.13 8.24
CA ARG A 3 -0.97 0.75 8.57
C ARG A 3 -0.19 0.13 7.42
N VAL A 4 0.80 -0.67 7.78
CA VAL A 4 1.61 -1.43 6.82
C VAL A 4 1.30 -2.90 6.96
N TYR A 5 1.02 -3.54 5.83
CA TYR A 5 0.75 -4.97 5.76
C TYR A 5 1.83 -5.66 4.93
N LYS A 6 1.99 -6.97 5.13
CA LYS A 6 3.01 -7.78 4.47
C LYS A 6 2.43 -9.10 3.99
N TYR A 7 2.82 -9.50 2.79
CA TYR A 7 2.57 -10.80 2.19
C TYR A 7 3.84 -11.29 1.48
N GLY A 8 4.46 -12.35 2.01
CA GLY A 8 5.76 -12.82 1.53
C GLY A 8 6.82 -11.71 1.63
N ASP A 9 7.47 -11.42 0.51
CA ASP A 9 8.50 -10.36 0.39
C ASP A 9 7.93 -8.97 0.05
N TYR A 10 6.61 -8.87 -0.10
CA TYR A 10 5.94 -7.63 -0.44
C TYR A 10 5.29 -7.01 0.78
N TYR A 11 5.50 -5.72 0.94
CA TYR A 11 4.74 -4.88 1.86
C TYR A 11 3.72 -4.09 1.05
N PHE A 12 2.60 -3.75 1.63
CA PHE A 12 1.64 -2.83 1.02
C PHE A 12 1.00 -1.94 2.06
N ALA A 13 0.75 -0.70 1.66
CA ALA A 13 0.19 0.33 2.52
C ALA A 13 -0.43 1.44 1.67
N GLY A 14 -1.34 2.19 2.28
CA GLY A 14 -1.82 3.44 1.71
C GLY A 14 -0.73 4.51 1.73
N VAL A 15 -0.74 5.40 0.75
CA VAL A 15 0.06 6.63 0.79
C VAL A 15 -0.83 7.74 1.32
N SER A 16 -0.40 8.39 2.40
CA SER A 16 -1.23 9.34 3.15
C SER A 16 -1.69 10.51 2.26
N HIS A 17 -2.96 10.85 2.28
CA HIS A 17 -3.46 12.09 1.68
C HIS A 17 -3.27 13.28 2.64
N VAL A 18 -3.46 14.51 2.14
CA VAL A 18 -3.48 15.72 2.99
C VAL A 18 -4.71 15.78 3.91
N ILE A 19 -5.76 15.03 3.58
CA ILE A 19 -6.97 14.88 4.40
C ILE A 19 -6.74 13.65 5.29
N PRO A 20 -6.84 13.77 6.63
CA PRO A 20 -6.65 12.64 7.54
C PRO A 20 -7.55 11.46 7.23
N GLY A 21 -7.01 10.23 7.29
CA GLY A 21 -7.71 8.99 7.00
C GLY A 21 -7.83 8.64 5.51
N TYR A 22 -7.69 9.63 4.63
CA TYR A 22 -7.73 9.43 3.18
C TYR A 22 -6.36 9.07 2.61
N LEU A 23 -6.39 8.41 1.47
CA LEU A 23 -5.23 7.92 0.73
C LEU A 23 -5.18 8.57 -0.65
N GLN A 24 -3.98 8.93 -1.08
CA GLN A 24 -3.74 9.42 -2.44
C GLN A 24 -3.43 8.28 -3.44
N ASP A 25 -2.96 7.15 -2.92
CA ASP A 25 -2.55 5.96 -3.67
C ASP A 25 -2.43 4.79 -2.68
N VAL A 26 -2.32 3.57 -3.19
CA VAL A 26 -1.90 2.39 -2.43
C VAL A 26 -0.68 1.83 -3.11
N VAL A 27 0.38 1.55 -2.37
CA VAL A 27 1.64 1.09 -2.94
C VAL A 27 2.03 -0.27 -2.42
N PHE A 28 2.65 -1.07 -3.30
CA PHE A 28 3.49 -2.19 -2.90
C PHE A 28 4.92 -1.71 -2.73
N VAL A 29 5.57 -2.12 -1.65
CA VAL A 29 6.98 -1.87 -1.35
C VAL A 29 7.70 -3.20 -1.27
N TYR A 30 8.81 -3.34 -1.98
CA TYR A 30 9.61 -4.56 -2.02
C TYR A 30 11.09 -4.23 -2.22
N LYS A 31 11.94 -5.20 -1.89
CA LYS A 31 13.38 -5.03 -2.01
C LYS A 31 13.84 -5.45 -3.42
N GLN A 32 14.54 -4.57 -4.12
CA GLN A 32 15.19 -4.85 -5.39
C GLN A 32 16.71 -4.70 -5.21
N GLY A 33 17.40 -5.83 -5.04
CA GLY A 33 18.82 -5.84 -4.66
C GLY A 33 19.02 -5.24 -3.27
N ASN A 34 19.77 -4.13 -3.19
CA ASN A 34 20.02 -3.40 -1.93
C ASN A 34 19.07 -2.23 -1.69
N THR A 35 18.14 -1.97 -2.61
CA THR A 35 17.27 -0.79 -2.55
C THR A 35 15.82 -1.18 -2.29
N TRP A 36 15.11 -0.38 -1.50
CA TRP A 36 13.66 -0.48 -1.36
C TRP A 36 12.99 0.31 -2.48
N THR A 37 12.10 -0.34 -3.22
CA THR A 37 11.33 0.28 -4.30
C THR A 37 9.84 0.21 -3.99
N SER A 38 9.08 1.12 -4.58
CA SER A 38 7.63 1.17 -4.43
C SER A 38 6.93 1.33 -5.78
N ILE A 39 5.79 0.67 -5.94
CA ILE A 39 4.94 0.76 -7.12
C ILE A 39 3.48 0.89 -6.69
N SER A 40 2.73 1.76 -7.37
CA SER A 40 1.27 1.86 -7.16
C SER A 40 0.63 0.49 -7.42
N ALA A 41 -0.30 0.11 -6.55
CA ALA A 41 -1.08 -1.11 -6.65
C ALA A 41 -1.87 -1.15 -7.97
N GLU A 42 -2.29 -0.01 -8.51
CA GLU A 42 -2.93 0.06 -9.84
C GLU A 42 -2.00 -0.40 -10.97
N LYS A 43 -0.68 -0.22 -10.80
CA LYS A 43 0.35 -0.54 -11.81
C LYS A 43 1.07 -1.85 -11.50
N PHE A 44 0.82 -2.45 -10.33
CA PHE A 44 1.49 -3.66 -9.90
C PHE A 44 0.99 -4.86 -10.70
N LYS A 45 1.92 -5.64 -11.23
CA LYS A 45 1.64 -6.87 -11.99
C LYS A 45 2.34 -8.03 -11.31
N SER A 46 1.63 -9.12 -11.10
CA SER A 46 2.15 -10.34 -10.51
C SER A 46 1.53 -11.55 -11.20
N ASN A 47 2.28 -12.65 -11.27
CA ASN A 47 1.76 -13.96 -11.69
C ASN A 47 1.33 -14.81 -10.48
N ASN A 48 1.50 -14.30 -9.25
CA ASN A 48 1.09 -14.99 -8.03
C ASN A 48 -0.40 -14.72 -7.74
N GLY A 49 -1.21 -15.77 -7.68
CA GLY A 49 -2.66 -15.67 -7.51
C GLY A 49 -3.11 -14.91 -6.26
N SER A 50 -2.40 -15.05 -5.14
CA SER A 50 -2.71 -14.30 -3.90
C SER A 50 -2.36 -12.83 -4.04
N LEU A 51 -1.21 -12.49 -4.63
CA LEU A 51 -0.83 -11.10 -4.88
C LEU A 51 -1.81 -10.40 -5.83
N ILE A 52 -2.30 -11.10 -6.86
CA ILE A 52 -3.37 -10.58 -7.73
C ILE A 52 -4.61 -10.27 -6.89
N GLN A 53 -5.06 -11.22 -6.06
CA GLN A 53 -6.24 -11.03 -5.20
C GLN A 53 -6.09 -9.90 -4.18
N ILE A 54 -4.90 -9.73 -3.61
CA ILE A 54 -4.56 -8.60 -2.73
C ILE A 54 -4.68 -7.30 -3.52
N THR A 55 -4.00 -7.22 -4.66
CA THR A 55 -3.95 -6.02 -5.52
C THR A 55 -5.34 -5.57 -5.95
N GLU A 56 -6.18 -6.48 -6.45
CA GLU A 56 -7.53 -6.16 -6.91
C GLU A 56 -8.43 -5.60 -5.81
N ARG A 57 -8.19 -5.96 -4.55
CA ARG A 57 -8.99 -5.47 -3.42
C ARG A 57 -8.53 -4.14 -2.86
N ILE A 58 -7.26 -3.78 -3.05
CA ILE A 58 -6.68 -2.58 -2.42
C ILE A 58 -6.37 -1.45 -3.41
N LYS A 59 -6.24 -1.73 -4.71
CA LYS A 59 -5.71 -0.77 -5.70
C LYS A 59 -6.51 0.53 -5.83
N TYR A 60 -7.77 0.55 -5.43
CA TYR A 60 -8.65 1.72 -5.45
C TYR A 60 -9.10 2.14 -4.05
N ALA A 61 -8.43 1.68 -2.99
CA ALA A 61 -8.74 2.10 -1.64
C ALA A 61 -8.45 3.59 -1.49
N THR A 62 -9.44 4.33 -0.99
CA THR A 62 -9.35 5.79 -0.80
C THR A 62 -9.28 6.17 0.67
N HIS A 63 -9.61 5.23 1.56
CA HIS A 63 -9.54 5.39 3.02
C HIS A 63 -8.72 4.27 3.65
N GLU A 64 -8.07 4.54 4.80
CA GLU A 64 -7.30 3.53 5.55
C GLU A 64 -8.15 2.32 5.97
N ASP A 65 -9.45 2.55 6.22
CA ASP A 65 -10.41 1.50 6.57
C ASP A 65 -10.71 0.55 5.40
N ASP A 66 -10.65 1.03 4.16
CA ASP A 66 -10.86 0.20 2.97
C ASP A 66 -9.78 -0.89 2.90
N ILE A 67 -8.53 -0.52 3.16
CA ILE A 67 -7.40 -1.47 3.21
C ILE A 67 -7.60 -2.43 4.38
N SER A 68 -7.97 -1.93 5.57
CA SER A 68 -8.16 -2.77 6.76
C SER A 68 -9.28 -3.80 6.57
N LYS A 69 -10.37 -3.40 5.91
CA LYS A 69 -11.46 -4.30 5.53
C LYS A 69 -11.02 -5.33 4.49
N ALA A 70 -10.33 -4.88 3.43
CA ALA A 70 -9.79 -5.76 2.40
C ALA A 70 -8.85 -6.82 2.99
N VAL A 71 -7.95 -6.43 3.89
CA VAL A 71 -7.04 -7.34 4.60
C VAL A 71 -7.80 -8.35 5.44
N SER A 72 -8.85 -7.91 6.15
CA SER A 72 -9.68 -8.81 6.96
C SER A 72 -10.38 -9.87 6.11
N ASP A 73 -10.91 -9.48 4.95
CA ASP A 73 -11.57 -10.40 4.01
C ASP A 73 -10.56 -11.35 3.35
N LEU A 74 -9.39 -10.87 2.96
CA LEU A 74 -8.29 -11.69 2.42
C LEU A 74 -7.83 -12.75 3.43
N LYS A 75 -7.69 -12.39 4.70
CA LYS A 75 -7.36 -13.33 5.79
C LYS A 75 -8.43 -14.42 5.94
N ARG A 76 -9.72 -14.06 5.88
CA ARG A 76 -10.83 -15.03 5.91
C ARG A 76 -10.81 -15.99 4.73
N MET A 77 -10.29 -15.56 3.59
CA MET A 77 -10.09 -16.40 2.40
C MET A 77 -8.83 -17.27 2.46
N GLY A 78 -8.08 -17.24 3.57
CA GLY A 78 -6.88 -18.05 3.78
C GLY A 78 -5.58 -17.41 3.30
N ILE A 79 -5.58 -16.13 2.91
CA ILE A 79 -4.35 -15.42 2.53
C ILE A 79 -3.65 -14.92 3.81
N ASN A 80 -2.44 -15.42 4.06
CA ASN A 80 -1.68 -15.06 5.25
C ASN A 80 -1.04 -13.67 5.12
N ILE A 81 -1.64 -12.67 5.76
CA ILE A 81 -1.18 -11.27 5.75
C ILE A 81 -0.78 -10.85 7.16
N GLU A 82 0.41 -10.26 7.30
CA GLU A 82 0.91 -9.75 8.57
C GLU A 82 0.72 -8.22 8.63
N GLU A 83 0.39 -7.68 9.79
CA GLU A 83 0.52 -6.23 10.05
C GLU A 83 1.91 -5.96 10.61
N VAL A 84 2.57 -4.91 10.12
CA VAL A 84 3.97 -4.61 10.41
C VAL A 84 4.07 -3.24 11.04
N GLU A 85 4.33 -3.20 12.36
CA GLU A 85 4.47 -1.94 13.10
C GLU A 85 5.74 -1.16 12.74
N LYS A 86 6.84 -1.89 12.47
CA LYS A 86 8.17 -1.33 12.19
C LYS A 86 8.70 -1.85 10.85
N PRO A 87 8.23 -1.30 9.72
CA PRO A 87 8.68 -1.75 8.41
C PRO A 87 10.17 -1.46 8.20
N PRO A 88 10.91 -2.35 7.53
CA PRO A 88 12.36 -2.21 7.32
C PRO A 88 12.74 -1.22 6.20
N PHE A 89 11.80 -0.41 5.72
CA PHE A 89 11.97 0.53 4.61
C PHE A 89 11.71 1.99 5.05
N PRO A 90 12.20 2.98 4.29
CA PRO A 90 11.99 4.39 4.63
C PRO A 90 10.50 4.78 4.60
N LEU A 91 9.97 5.25 5.72
CA LEU A 91 8.55 5.64 5.86
C LEU A 91 8.11 6.78 4.92
N LYS A 92 9.05 7.60 4.46
CA LYS A 92 8.82 8.65 3.45
C LYS A 92 8.17 8.14 2.15
N ILE A 93 8.26 6.84 1.87
CA ILE A 93 7.58 6.20 0.73
C ILE A 93 6.05 6.27 0.89
N LEU A 94 5.56 6.29 2.14
CA LEU A 94 4.14 6.31 2.50
C LEU A 94 3.62 7.73 2.80
N GLU A 95 4.49 8.72 2.72
CA GLU A 95 4.13 10.12 2.88
C GLU A 95 3.57 10.65 1.55
N GLY A 96 2.41 11.29 1.62
CA GLY A 96 1.81 11.94 0.47
C GLY A 96 2.74 12.97 -0.15
N LYS A 97 2.74 13.05 -1.48
CA LYS A 97 3.35 14.23 -2.12
C LYS A 97 2.35 15.35 -1.95
N LYS A 98 2.69 16.38 -1.17
CA LYS A 98 1.98 17.67 -1.31
C LYS A 98 2.16 18.09 -2.76
N LYS A 99 1.10 17.97 -3.58
CA LYS A 99 1.05 18.73 -4.83
C LYS A 99 1.09 20.18 -4.40
N ILE A 100 2.25 20.82 -4.57
CA ILE A 100 2.33 22.27 -4.51
C ILE A 100 1.46 22.71 -5.68
N GLN A 101 0.32 23.34 -5.40
CA GLN A 101 -0.53 23.96 -6.40
C GLN A 101 0.18 25.23 -6.92
N ALA A 102 1.29 25.05 -7.63
CA ALA A 102 1.73 25.94 -8.68
C ALA A 102 1.37 25.15 -9.94
N GLU A 103 0.43 25.53 -10.79
CA GLU A 103 0.25 26.84 -11.41
C GLU A 103 -1.26 27.10 -11.58
N PHE A 104 -1.78 28.09 -10.86
CA PHE A 104 -2.90 28.90 -11.35
C PHE A 104 -2.33 30.32 -11.43
N ASP A 105 -1.85 30.68 -12.61
CA ASP A 105 -1.68 32.07 -13.06
C ASP A 105 -2.47 32.19 -14.37
#